data_AF-A0A7V0VYV9-F1
#
_entry.id   AF-A0A7V0VYV9-F1
#
_cell.length_a   1.000
_cell.length_b   1.000
_cell.length_c   1.000
_cell.angle_alpha   90.00
_cell.angle_beta   90.00
_cell.angle_gamma   90.00
#
_symmetry.space_group_name_H-M   'P 1'
#
loop_
_entity.id
_entity.type
_entity.pdbx_description
1 polymer ?
#
loop_
_entity_poly.entity_id
_entity_poly.type
_entity_poly.pdbx_seq_one_letter_code
_entity_poly.pdbx_strand_id
1 'polypeptide(L)'
;MENQNTKKMNKDRTMFYIYISIMLIATTSGQIALKYGISSMGEIPSNIKDGAIFILSALSKPLVIISLLLAFIGSLAWISAISKADLSFAYPFSVLSYVFILLISSLILKEHIPLIRWIGVIIIGIGVFLVSRS
;
A
#
# COMPACT_ATOMS: atom_id res chain seq x y z
N MET A 1 25.45 27.67 -12.96
CA MET A 1 24.95 27.19 -11.65
C MET A 1 23.46 26.82 -11.71
N GLU A 2 22.63 27.55 -12.43
CA GLU A 2 21.20 27.26 -12.66
C GLU A 2 20.91 25.85 -13.20
N ASN A 3 21.70 25.38 -14.17
CA ASN A 3 21.51 24.08 -14.83
C ASN A 3 21.82 22.85 -13.94
N GLN A 4 22.52 23.03 -12.81
CA GLN A 4 22.79 21.95 -11.85
C GLN A 4 21.68 21.80 -10.81
N ASN A 5 21.10 22.93 -10.38
CA ASN A 5 19.97 22.94 -9.45
C ASN A 5 18.69 22.37 -10.10
N THR A 6 18.41 22.73 -11.36
CA THR A 6 17.27 22.18 -12.11
C THR A 6 17.41 20.67 -12.34
N LYS A 7 18.60 20.19 -12.70
CA LYS A 7 18.88 18.75 -12.82
C LYS A 7 18.70 17.99 -11.51
N LYS A 8 19.17 18.56 -10.39
CA LYS A 8 19.02 17.96 -9.05
C LYS A 8 17.53 17.86 -8.66
N MET A 9 16.78 18.94 -8.83
CA MET A 9 15.34 18.98 -8.54
C MET A 9 14.55 17.95 -9.38
N ASN A 10 14.85 17.82 -10.67
CA ASN A 10 14.20 16.82 -11.53
C ASN A 10 14.53 15.39 -11.08
N LYS A 11 15.78 15.14 -10.67
CA LYS A 11 16.20 13.84 -10.14
C LYS A 11 15.45 13.48 -8.85
N ASP A 12 15.31 14.41 -7.91
CA ASP A 12 14.60 14.15 -6.65
C ASP A 12 13.11 13.86 -6.88
N ARG A 13 12.46 14.56 -7.83
CA ARG A 13 11.07 14.26 -8.25
C ARG A 13 10.93 12.87 -8.86
N THR A 14 11.83 12.50 -9.78
CA THR A 14 11.81 11.16 -10.39
C THR A 14 11.99 10.07 -9.32
N MET A 15 12.94 10.27 -8.40
CA MET A 15 13.17 9.32 -7.30
C MET A 15 11.97 9.20 -6.36
N PHE A 16 11.30 10.32 -6.05
CA PHE A 16 10.06 10.31 -5.28
C PHE A 16 9.00 9.39 -5.90
N TYR A 17 8.69 9.54 -7.19
CA TYR A 17 7.70 8.70 -7.86
C TYR A 17 8.11 7.23 -7.94
N ILE A 18 9.41 6.94 -8.09
CA ILE A 18 9.93 5.57 -8.04
C ILE A 18 9.68 4.96 -6.66
N TYR A 19 10.02 5.66 -5.59
CA TYR A 19 9.82 5.16 -4.23
C TYR A 19 8.34 4.97 -3.89
N ILE A 20 7.48 5.89 -4.28
CA ILE A 20 6.02 5.74 -4.15
C ILE A 20 5.54 4.49 -4.91
N SER A 21 6.01 4.28 -6.14
CA SER A 21 5.60 3.11 -6.93
C SER A 21 6.02 1.80 -6.26
N ILE A 22 7.25 1.73 -5.74
CA ILE A 22 7.75 0.56 -4.99
C ILE A 22 6.90 0.34 -3.74
N MET A 23 6.61 1.40 -2.97
CA MET A 23 5.77 1.33 -1.79
C MET A 23 4.38 0.78 -2.13
N LEU A 24 3.72 1.31 -3.17
CA LEU A 24 2.39 0.89 -3.59
C LEU A 24 2.34 -0.59 -3.99
N ILE A 25 3.31 -1.03 -4.79
CA ILE A 25 3.39 -2.44 -5.24
C ILE A 25 3.65 -3.36 -4.04
N ALA A 26 4.61 -3.02 -3.19
CA ALA A 26 4.99 -3.84 -2.04
C ALA A 26 3.84 -3.94 -1.02
N THR A 27 3.27 -2.80 -0.63
CA THR A 27 2.17 -2.77 0.35
C THR A 27 0.92 -3.47 -0.16
N THR A 28 0.53 -3.24 -1.42
CA THR A 28 -0.64 -3.90 -2.01
C THR A 28 -0.43 -5.40 -2.13
N SER A 29 0.70 -5.84 -2.69
CA SER A 29 1.02 -7.27 -2.81
C SER A 29 1.09 -7.94 -1.43
N GLY A 30 1.63 -7.25 -0.42
CA GLY A 30 1.67 -7.72 0.95
C GLY A 30 0.27 -7.94 1.52
N GLN A 31 -0.62 -6.94 1.41
CA GLN A 31 -2.00 -7.06 1.90
C GLN A 31 -2.77 -8.22 1.25
N ILE A 32 -2.59 -8.41 -0.06
CA ILE A 32 -3.23 -9.52 -0.79
C ILE A 32 -2.64 -10.87 -0.32
N ALA A 33 -1.32 -10.98 -0.19
CA ALA A 33 -0.66 -12.18 0.32
C ALA A 33 -1.08 -12.50 1.76
N LEU A 34 -1.21 -11.48 2.62
CA LEU A 34 -1.67 -11.62 4.00
C LEU A 34 -3.08 -12.20 4.03
N LYS A 35 -4.01 -11.57 3.31
CA LYS A 35 -5.41 -11.98 3.25
C LYS A 35 -5.53 -13.41 2.73
N TYR A 36 -4.80 -13.75 1.67
CA TYR A 36 -4.78 -15.10 1.11
C TYR A 36 -4.14 -16.14 2.07
N GLY A 37 -3.10 -15.74 2.80
CA GLY A 37 -2.44 -16.60 3.78
C GLY A 37 -3.35 -16.97 4.95
N ILE A 38 -4.08 -15.99 5.48
CA ILE A 38 -4.98 -16.19 6.62
C ILE A 38 -6.34 -16.76 6.23
N SER A 39 -6.80 -16.61 4.98
CA SER A 39 -8.11 -17.16 4.56
C SER A 39 -8.19 -18.68 4.66
N SER A 40 -7.05 -19.38 4.66
CA SER A 40 -6.98 -20.83 4.85
C SER A 40 -7.12 -21.29 6.31
N MET A 41 -7.07 -20.37 7.28
CA MET A 41 -7.05 -20.69 8.72
C MET A 41 -8.43 -20.64 9.38
N GLY A 42 -9.47 -20.21 8.65
CA GLY A 42 -10.80 -19.98 9.21
C GLY A 42 -10.92 -18.62 9.89
N GLU A 43 -11.98 -18.44 10.68
CA GLU A 43 -12.27 -17.20 11.39
C GLU A 43 -11.42 -17.08 12.66
N ILE A 44 -11.09 -15.84 13.03
CA ILE A 44 -10.37 -15.56 14.28
C ILE A 44 -11.31 -15.89 15.45
N PRO A 45 -10.90 -16.75 16.40
CA PRO A 45 -11.71 -17.04 17.58
C PRO A 45 -12.05 -15.78 18.38
N SER A 46 -13.26 -15.73 18.93
CA SER A 46 -13.76 -14.57 19.69
C SER A 46 -13.10 -14.42 21.07
N ASN A 47 -12.50 -15.48 21.61
CA ASN A 47 -11.79 -15.43 22.88
C ASN A 47 -10.33 -15.01 22.69
N ILE A 48 -9.81 -14.23 23.65
CA ILE A 48 -8.48 -13.61 23.56
C ILE A 48 -7.36 -14.65 23.47
N LYS A 49 -7.46 -15.77 24.20
CA LYS A 49 -6.40 -16.79 24.25
C LYS A 49 -6.26 -17.49 22.90
N ASP A 50 -7.35 -17.97 22.34
CA ASP A 50 -7.34 -18.69 21.07
C ASP A 50 -7.10 -17.72 19.90
N GLY A 51 -7.56 -16.46 20.01
CA GLY A 51 -7.21 -15.40 19.08
C GLY A 51 -5.69 -15.13 19.03
N ALA A 52 -5.02 -15.09 20.19
CA ALA A 52 -3.58 -14.95 20.26
C ALA A 52 -2.85 -16.16 19.64
N ILE A 53 -3.32 -17.39 19.93
CA ILE A 53 -2.78 -18.62 19.34
C ILE A 53 -2.97 -18.61 17.81
N PHE A 54 -4.13 -18.15 17.32
CA PHE A 54 -4.41 -18.00 15.89
C PHE A 54 -3.40 -17.05 15.23
N ILE A 55 -3.18 -15.87 15.81
CA ILE A 55 -2.23 -14.88 15.29
C ILE A 55 -0.80 -15.45 15.28
N LEU A 56 -0.36 -16.07 16.37
CA LEU A 56 0.96 -16.69 16.45
C LEU A 56 1.12 -17.80 15.39
N SER A 57 0.08 -18.60 15.17
CA SER A 57 0.07 -19.64 14.12
C SER A 57 0.10 -19.03 12.72
N ALA A 58 -0.56 -17.89 12.53
CA ALA A 58 -0.57 -17.17 11.26
C ALA A 58 0.83 -16.66 10.90
N LEU A 59 1.63 -16.23 11.88
CA LEU A 59 3.01 -15.81 11.66
C LEU A 59 3.91 -16.92 11.11
N SER A 60 3.56 -18.19 11.30
CA SER A 60 4.28 -19.32 10.69
C SER A 60 3.89 -19.59 9.24
N LYS A 61 2.84 -18.95 8.71
CA LYS A 61 2.43 -19.13 7.31
C LYS A 61 3.39 -18.40 6.37
N PRO A 62 3.94 -19.07 5.33
CA PRO A 62 4.88 -18.44 4.40
C PRO A 62 4.36 -17.15 3.77
N LEU A 63 3.08 -17.10 3.41
CA LEU A 63 2.46 -15.91 2.82
C LEU A 63 2.35 -14.73 3.80
N VAL A 64 2.15 -15.01 5.09
CA VAL A 64 2.13 -13.98 6.13
C VAL A 64 3.54 -13.42 6.33
N ILE A 65 4.56 -14.28 6.34
CA ILE A 65 5.96 -13.85 6.39
C ILE A 65 6.32 -13.00 5.16
N ILE A 66 5.91 -13.43 3.95
CA ILE A 66 6.10 -12.65 2.71
C ILE A 66 5.40 -11.29 2.83
N SER A 67 4.18 -11.24 3.36
CA SER A 67 3.49 -9.97 3.60
C SER A 67 4.27 -9.05 4.54
N LEU A 68 4.84 -9.59 5.63
CA LEU A 68 5.63 -8.80 6.58
C LEU A 68 6.89 -8.23 5.93
N LEU A 69 7.59 -9.05 5.12
CA LEU A 69 8.75 -8.59 4.36
C LEU A 69 8.37 -7.50 3.35
N LEU A 70 7.25 -7.66 2.63
CA LEU A 70 6.75 -6.66 1.69
C LEU A 70 6.33 -5.37 2.40
N ALA A 71 5.70 -5.46 3.57
CA ALA A 71 5.36 -4.30 4.39
C ALA A 71 6.63 -3.55 4.86
N PHE A 72 7.67 -4.28 5.25
CA PHE A 72 8.96 -3.70 5.60
C PHE A 72 9.60 -2.98 4.41
N ILE A 73 9.66 -3.62 3.23
CA ILE A 73 10.16 -2.99 1.99
C ILE A 73 9.34 -1.74 1.64
N GLY A 74 8.02 -1.83 1.74
CA GLY A 74 7.13 -0.69 1.50
C GLY A 74 7.38 0.47 2.46
N SER A 75 7.67 0.18 3.73
CA SER A 75 8.02 1.18 4.74
C SER A 75 9.36 1.85 4.43
N LEU A 76 10.37 1.11 4.00
CA LEU A 76 11.66 1.68 3.57
C LEU A 76 11.52 2.58 2.35
N ALA A 77 10.68 2.19 1.39
CA ALA A 77 10.36 2.99 0.22
C ALA A 77 9.60 4.26 0.63
N TRP A 78 8.65 4.17 1.56
CA TRP A 78 7.93 5.33 2.08
C TRP A 78 8.85 6.34 2.77
N ILE A 79 9.74 5.88 3.67
CA ILE A 79 10.76 6.73 4.32
C ILE A 79 11.61 7.44 3.26
N SER A 80 11.99 6.71 2.20
CA SER A 80 12.78 7.25 1.09
C SER A 80 11.98 8.28 0.27
N ALA A 81 10.69 8.06 0.03
CA ALA A 81 9.82 9.00 -0.69
C ALA A 81 9.66 10.33 0.07
N ILE A 82 9.32 10.28 1.37
CA ILE A 82 9.12 11.48 2.19
C ILE A 82 10.43 12.22 2.50
N SER A 83 11.59 11.61 2.24
CA SER A 83 12.88 12.32 2.25
C SER A 83 13.09 13.23 1.02
N LYS A 84 12.24 13.09 -0.01
CA LYS A 84 12.36 13.78 -1.32
C LYS A 84 11.25 14.79 -1.58
N ALA A 85 10.16 14.73 -0.84
CA ALA A 85 9.02 15.63 -0.98
C ALA A 85 8.36 15.86 0.38
N ASP A 86 7.61 16.95 0.50
CA ASP A 86 6.86 17.23 1.71
C ASP A 86 5.81 16.14 1.98
N LEU A 87 5.63 15.80 3.25
CA LEU A 87 4.70 14.77 3.67
C LEU A 87 3.27 15.05 3.18
N SER A 88 2.84 16.31 3.19
CA SER A 88 1.52 16.75 2.70
C SER A 88 1.32 16.50 1.20
N PHE A 89 2.39 16.60 0.40
CA PHE A 89 2.36 16.27 -1.02
C PHE A 89 2.43 14.75 -1.24
N ALA A 90 3.19 14.02 -0.41
CA ALA A 90 3.36 12.58 -0.53
C ALA A 90 2.13 11.76 -0.10
N TYR A 91 1.44 12.20 0.95
CA TYR A 91 0.34 11.46 1.58
C TYR A 91 -0.81 11.09 0.63
N PRO A 92 -1.30 11.97 -0.27
CA PRO A 92 -2.33 11.61 -1.25
C PRO A 92 -1.95 10.39 -2.11
N PHE A 93 -0.68 10.27 -2.51
CA PHE A 93 -0.23 9.12 -3.30
C PHE A 93 -0.28 7.81 -2.52
N SER A 94 -0.11 7.85 -1.19
CA SER A 94 -0.23 6.64 -0.36
C SER A 94 -1.65 6.06 -0.40
N VAL A 95 -2.68 6.92 -0.55
CA VAL A 95 -4.09 6.51 -0.61
C VAL A 95 -4.40 5.77 -1.92
N LEU A 96 -3.58 5.92 -2.97
CA LEU A 96 -3.71 5.12 -4.19
C LEU A 96 -3.57 3.62 -3.91
N SER A 97 -2.88 3.22 -2.83
CA SER A 97 -2.80 1.82 -2.40
C SER A 97 -4.20 1.21 -2.21
N TYR A 98 -5.17 2.00 -1.72
CA TYR A 98 -6.55 1.54 -1.57
C TYR A 98 -7.18 1.20 -2.93
N VAL A 99 -6.92 2.01 -3.95
CA VAL A 99 -7.39 1.77 -5.32
C VAL A 99 -6.82 0.46 -5.86
N PHE A 100 -5.52 0.24 -5.70
CA PHE A 100 -4.86 -0.99 -6.12
C PHE A 100 -5.34 -2.21 -5.34
N ILE A 101 -5.50 -2.10 -4.01
CA ILE A 101 -6.04 -3.17 -3.17
C ILE A 101 -7.43 -3.55 -3.65
N LEU A 102 -8.31 -2.58 -3.91
CA LEU A 102 -9.68 -2.85 -4.36
C LEU A 102 -9.71 -3.53 -5.73
N LEU A 103 -8.90 -3.05 -6.68
CA LEU A 103 -8.78 -3.65 -8.01
C LEU A 103 -8.25 -5.08 -7.93
N ILE A 104 -7.16 -5.29 -7.19
CA ILE A 104 -6.49 -6.58 -7.10
C ILE A 104 -7.30 -7.57 -6.25
N SER A 105 -7.98 -7.11 -5.18
CA SER A 105 -8.84 -7.99 -4.39
C SER A 105 -10.08 -8.43 -5.16
N SER A 106 -10.66 -7.54 -5.99
CA SER A 106 -11.74 -7.91 -6.91
C SER A 106 -11.33 -9.04 -7.86
N LEU A 107 -10.09 -9.01 -8.36
CA LEU A 107 -9.60 -9.93 -9.39
C LEU A 107 -9.09 -11.25 -8.79
N ILE A 108 -8.25 -11.16 -7.75
CA ILE A 108 -7.56 -12.32 -7.15
C ILE A 108 -8.43 -13.01 -6.11
N LEU A 109 -9.06 -12.24 -5.21
CA LEU A 109 -9.88 -12.80 -4.13
C LEU A 109 -11.35 -12.98 -4.53
N LYS A 110 -11.75 -12.45 -5.70
CA LYS A 110 -13.12 -12.52 -6.22
C LYS A 110 -14.14 -11.96 -5.22
N GLU A 111 -13.73 -10.95 -4.45
CA GLU A 111 -14.61 -10.29 -3.48
C GLU A 111 -15.72 -9.51 -4.20
N HIS A 112 -16.96 -9.61 -3.71
CA HIS A 112 -18.04 -8.78 -4.20
C HIS A 112 -17.90 -7.36 -3.66
N ILE A 113 -17.54 -6.43 -4.53
CA ILE A 113 -17.33 -5.02 -4.16
C ILE A 113 -18.57 -4.21 -4.57
N PRO A 114 -19.26 -3.57 -3.62
CA PRO A 114 -20.47 -2.80 -3.93
C PRO A 114 -20.12 -1.56 -4.77
N LEU A 115 -21.05 -1.16 -5.65
CA LEU A 115 -20.86 -0.05 -6.59
C LEU A 115 -20.49 1.28 -5.90
N ILE A 116 -21.02 1.52 -4.70
CA ILE A 116 -20.71 2.72 -3.90
C ILE A 116 -19.21 2.84 -3.58
N ARG A 117 -18.50 1.71 -3.44
CA ARG A 117 -17.06 1.70 -3.14
C ARG A 117 -16.23 2.13 -4.35
N TRP A 118 -16.69 1.78 -5.56
CA TRP A 118 -16.09 2.23 -6.82
C TRP A 118 -16.26 3.74 -7.02
N ILE A 119 -17.44 4.28 -6.70
CA ILE A 119 -17.67 5.73 -6.71
C ILE A 119 -16.71 6.43 -5.75
N GLY A 120 -16.54 5.90 -4.53
CA GLY A 120 -15.58 6.42 -3.56
C GLY A 120 -14.14 6.43 -4.09
N VAL A 121 -13.72 5.35 -4.76
CA VAL A 121 -12.38 5.26 -5.40
C VAL A 121 -12.18 6.35 -6.46
N ILE A 122 -13.19 6.61 -7.30
CA ILE A 122 -13.11 7.66 -8.32
C ILE A 122 -12.92 9.04 -7.66
N ILE A 123 -13.68 9.32 -6.58
CA ILE A 123 -13.55 10.57 -5.83
C ILE A 123 -12.16 10.71 -5.20
N ILE A 124 -11.62 9.64 -4.61
CA ILE A 124 -10.24 9.62 -4.09
C ILE A 124 -9.24 9.94 -5.21
N GLY A 125 -9.38 9.30 -6.37
CA GLY A 125 -8.52 9.55 -7.52
C GLY A 125 -8.53 11.00 -7.98
N ILE A 126 -9.72 11.63 -8.03
CA ILE A 126 -9.87 13.06 -8.34
C ILE A 126 -9.17 13.92 -7.28
N GLY A 127 -9.34 13.61 -6.00
CA GLY A 127 -8.68 14.32 -4.90
C GLY A 127 -7.16 14.26 -5.00
N VAL A 128 -6.59 13.08 -5.25
CA VAL A 128 -5.14 12.90 -5.45
C VAL A 128 -4.65 13.69 -6.66
N PHE A 129 -5.40 13.68 -7.77
CA PHE A 129 -5.07 14.46 -8.96
C PHE A 129 -5.01 15.97 -8.66
N LEU A 130 -6.00 16.51 -7.94
CA LEU A 130 -6.01 17.93 -7.57
C LEU A 130 -4.82 18.31 -6.70
N VAL A 131 -4.49 17.50 -5.69
CA VAL A 131 -3.31 17.77 -4.82
C VAL A 131 -2.01 17.63 -5.59
N SER A 132 -1.92 16.71 -6.56
CA SER A 132 -0.72 16.59 -7.41
C SER A 132 -0.45 17.84 -8.24
N ARG A 133 -1.43 18.75 -8.37
CA ARG A 133 -1.31 19.96 -9.19
C ARG A 133 -1.03 21.24 -8.41
N SER A 134 -1.15 21.24 -7.08
CA SER A 134 -0.72 22.33 -6.20
C SER A 134 0.79 22.35 -6.04
#